data_AF-A0A7S3R3S5-F1
#
_entry.id   AF-A0A7S3R3S5-F1
#
_cell.length_a   1.000
_cell.length_b   1.000
_cell.length_c   1.000
_cell.angle_alpha   90.00
_cell.angle_beta   90.00
_cell.angle_gamma   90.00
#
_symmetry.space_group_name_H-M   'P 1'
#
loop_
_entity.id
_entity.type
_entity.pdbx_description
1 polymer ?
#
loop_
_entity_poly.entity_id
_entity_poly.type
_entity_poly.pdbx_seq_one_letter_code
_entity_poly.pdbx_strand_id
1 'polypeptide(L)'
;MAPSGGASSNTIKVMGITPEKHLLHSEVLSGLHSQFHSQASQSPQSLETTAIRAPGSLGPLPLSSPSSLSRTQFLVAAQAATLPCFPSSCSSDGGVVLDRVLVQGGKGEHLWAALTGRAKAQRITTKRRHHGWKRALADPESYTLCANARLRARPGSCLKLSAELQPRNASEEVQQQQASQADLGQSIAGVLRRSTVRASSQLQHRLRHAELRAGVAYNQRLQHCKGYSTVPLTSSIDLCTPHQLSTPLQFRAGLYHATAPAELNAGEDSPGPLRSSVHMQGGLALQGERNLWSGNPAARRVKLYKQQQQRQQQQQQQQ
;
A
#
# COMPACT_ATOMS: atom_id res chain seq x y z
N MET A 1 -45.54 -34.88 10.77
CA MET A 1 -45.55 -33.63 9.96
C MET A 1 -45.95 -32.47 10.85
N ALA A 2 -44.99 -31.65 11.27
CA ALA A 2 -45.06 -30.22 11.59
C ALA A 2 -43.69 -29.84 12.21
N PRO A 3 -43.07 -28.71 11.82
CA PRO A 3 -41.61 -28.57 11.88
C PRO A 3 -41.09 -27.95 13.19
N SER A 4 -39.89 -28.39 13.56
CA SER A 4 -39.04 -27.85 14.61
C SER A 4 -38.66 -26.39 14.33
N GLY A 5 -39.12 -25.47 15.18
CA GLY A 5 -38.71 -24.07 15.19
C GLY A 5 -37.27 -23.92 15.70
N GLY A 6 -36.30 -24.04 14.79
CA GLY A 6 -34.92 -23.62 15.03
C GLY A 6 -34.84 -22.11 15.03
N ALA A 7 -34.82 -21.50 16.22
CA ALA A 7 -34.47 -20.10 16.39
C ALA A 7 -32.97 -19.92 16.04
N SER A 8 -32.70 -19.73 14.75
CA SER A 8 -31.41 -19.21 14.29
C SER A 8 -31.30 -17.77 14.82
N SER A 9 -30.48 -17.62 15.85
CA SER A 9 -30.03 -16.31 16.32
C SER A 9 -29.29 -15.64 15.17
N ASN A 10 -30.01 -14.82 14.41
CA ASN A 10 -29.44 -13.88 13.47
C ASN A 10 -28.54 -12.93 14.26
N THR A 11 -27.26 -13.28 14.32
CA THR A 11 -26.22 -12.38 14.81
C THR A 11 -26.08 -11.32 13.73
N ILE A 12 -26.82 -10.23 13.90
CA ILE A 12 -26.64 -9.01 13.14
C ILE A 12 -25.18 -8.62 13.33
N LYS A 13 -24.39 -8.79 12.27
CA LYS A 13 -22.98 -8.41 12.22
C LYS A 13 -22.95 -6.87 12.13
N VAL A 14 -23.10 -6.23 13.29
CA VAL A 14 -22.95 -4.77 13.43
C VAL A 14 -21.58 -4.39 12.88
N MET A 15 -21.55 -3.35 12.04
CA MET A 15 -20.34 -2.84 11.41
C MET A 15 -19.22 -2.67 12.45
N GLY A 16 -18.05 -3.23 12.15
CA GLY A 16 -16.96 -3.44 13.09
C GLY A 16 -16.42 -2.13 13.66
N ILE A 17 -16.82 -1.83 14.90
CA ILE A 17 -16.01 -1.02 15.80
C ILE A 17 -14.73 -1.84 16.00
N THR A 18 -13.62 -1.35 15.45
CA THR A 18 -12.32 -1.97 15.70
C THR A 18 -12.04 -1.77 17.19
N PRO A 19 -11.90 -2.83 18.01
CA PRO A 19 -11.69 -2.64 19.44
C PRO A 19 -10.43 -1.81 19.67
N GLU A 20 -10.49 -0.84 20.57
CA GLU A 20 -9.38 0.11 20.87
C GLU A 20 -8.03 -0.60 21.11
N LYS A 21 -8.08 -1.84 21.58
CA LYS A 21 -6.92 -2.74 21.75
C LYS A 21 -6.09 -2.94 20.48
N HIS A 22 -6.74 -3.05 19.32
CA HIS A 22 -6.04 -3.21 18.04
C HIS A 22 -5.47 -1.88 17.52
N LEU A 23 -6.04 -0.74 17.95
CA LEU A 23 -5.52 0.59 17.61
C LEU A 23 -4.16 0.82 18.29
N LEU A 24 -4.03 0.56 19.59
CA LEU A 24 -2.78 0.74 20.33
C LEU A 24 -1.63 -0.12 19.77
N HIS A 25 -1.90 -1.39 19.45
CA HIS A 25 -0.92 -2.27 18.79
C HIS A 25 -0.48 -1.69 17.43
N SER A 26 -1.43 -1.19 16.64
CA SER A 26 -1.13 -0.60 15.34
C SER A 26 -0.35 0.72 15.45
N GLU A 27 -0.60 1.52 16.50
CA GLU A 27 0.10 2.77 16.77
C GLU A 27 1.55 2.55 17.19
N VAL A 28 1.80 1.60 18.10
CA VAL A 28 3.17 1.23 18.52
C VAL A 28 3.97 0.71 17.31
N LEU A 29 3.38 -0.17 16.51
CA LEU A 29 4.00 -0.66 15.28
C LEU A 29 4.23 0.45 14.26
N SER A 30 3.26 1.35 14.09
CA SER A 30 3.37 2.49 13.18
C SER A 30 4.50 3.43 13.63
N GLY A 31 4.60 3.69 14.93
CA GLY A 31 5.67 4.47 15.56
C GLY A 31 7.04 3.85 15.33
N LEU A 32 7.20 2.55 15.63
CA LEU A 32 8.44 1.83 15.35
C LEU A 32 8.79 1.89 13.86
N HIS A 33 7.83 1.61 12.98
CA HIS A 33 8.07 1.61 11.54
C HIS A 33 8.40 3.01 10.97
N SER A 34 7.91 4.10 11.58
CA SER A 34 8.16 5.49 11.15
C SER A 34 9.60 5.96 11.26
N GLN A 35 10.41 5.23 12.03
CA GLN A 35 11.83 5.48 12.18
C GLN A 35 12.65 4.94 11.00
N PHE A 36 12.03 4.15 10.11
CA PHE A 36 12.73 3.45 9.03
C PHE A 36 12.52 4.09 7.66
N HIS A 37 13.61 4.23 6.90
CA HIS A 37 13.64 4.80 5.56
C HIS A 37 12.90 3.95 4.52
N SER A 38 12.69 2.65 4.77
CA SER A 38 12.01 1.74 3.85
C SER A 38 10.51 1.56 4.18
N GLN A 39 9.92 2.47 4.97
CA GLN A 39 8.50 2.35 5.32
C GLN A 39 7.62 2.77 4.14
N ALA A 40 6.81 1.82 3.65
CA ALA A 40 5.78 2.10 2.67
C ALA A 40 4.63 2.93 3.27
N SER A 41 4.19 3.95 2.56
CA SER A 41 3.01 4.76 2.83
C SER A 41 2.01 4.64 1.68
N GLN A 42 0.73 4.87 1.98
CA GLN A 42 -0.30 4.94 0.94
C GLN A 42 -0.19 6.26 0.17
N SER A 43 -0.18 6.20 -1.17
CA SER A 43 -0.13 7.38 -2.03
C SER A 43 -1.18 7.30 -3.14
N PRO A 44 -2.03 8.34 -3.32
CA PRO A 44 -2.97 8.38 -4.44
C PRO A 44 -2.28 8.58 -5.80
N GLN A 45 -1.03 9.09 -5.79
CA GLN A 45 -0.26 9.36 -7.01
C GLN A 45 0.27 8.09 -7.70
N SER A 46 0.34 6.98 -6.96
CA SER A 46 0.77 5.68 -7.48
C SER A 46 -0.44 4.81 -7.78
N LEU A 47 -0.44 4.12 -8.92
CA LEU A 47 -1.42 3.07 -9.21
C LEU A 47 -1.31 1.88 -8.25
N GLU A 48 -0.11 1.56 -7.78
CA GLU A 48 0.13 0.55 -6.74
C GLU A 48 -0.29 1.06 -5.34
N THR A 49 -0.59 2.35 -5.21
CA THR A 49 -0.83 3.08 -3.96
C THR A 49 0.32 3.07 -2.98
N THR A 50 1.54 2.74 -3.41
CA THR A 50 2.72 2.71 -2.55
C THR A 50 3.63 3.91 -2.85
N ALA A 51 4.10 4.55 -1.79
CA ALA A 51 5.26 5.44 -1.79
C ALA A 51 6.14 5.06 -0.61
N ILE A 52 7.42 5.45 -0.61
CA ILE A 52 8.28 5.31 0.57
C ILE A 52 8.28 6.62 1.33
N ARG A 53 8.23 6.55 2.66
CA ARG A 53 8.25 7.74 3.49
C ARG A 53 9.67 8.11 3.90
N ALA A 54 9.96 9.40 3.93
CA ALA A 54 11.16 9.92 4.58
C ALA A 54 11.17 9.59 6.09
N PRO A 55 12.33 9.23 6.67
CA PRO A 55 12.44 8.93 8.10
C PRO A 55 11.98 10.11 8.96
N GLY A 56 11.41 9.82 10.13
CA GLY A 56 11.02 10.85 11.10
C GLY A 56 9.76 11.62 10.76
N SER A 57 9.17 11.41 9.57
CA SER A 57 7.81 11.84 9.31
C SER A 57 6.84 10.78 9.82
N LEU A 58 6.02 11.16 10.81
CA LEU A 58 4.95 10.30 11.30
C LEU A 58 4.01 9.96 10.15
N GLY A 59 3.58 8.71 10.09
CA GLY A 59 2.57 8.34 9.12
C GLY A 59 1.24 8.99 9.39
N PRO A 60 0.42 9.20 8.35
CA PRO A 60 -0.98 9.36 8.63
C PRO A 60 -1.37 8.13 9.46
N LEU A 61 -2.12 8.38 10.54
CA LEU A 61 -2.77 7.31 11.28
C LEU A 61 -3.34 6.33 10.26
N PRO A 62 -3.18 5.00 10.46
CA PRO A 62 -3.77 4.02 9.56
C PRO A 62 -5.29 4.12 9.68
N LEU A 63 -5.88 5.12 9.05
CA LEU A 63 -7.23 5.09 8.53
C LEU A 63 -7.16 4.10 7.37
N SER A 64 -6.99 2.82 7.73
CA SER A 64 -7.07 1.74 6.78
C SER A 64 -8.37 1.94 6.03
N SER A 65 -8.30 1.99 4.70
CA SER A 65 -9.46 1.61 3.90
C SER A 65 -10.10 0.39 4.58
N PRO A 66 -11.37 0.46 5.01
CA PRO A 66 -11.99 -0.56 5.86
C PRO A 66 -11.98 -1.96 5.23
N SER A 67 -11.61 -2.07 3.96
CA SER A 67 -11.53 -3.31 3.21
C SER A 67 -10.27 -4.14 3.46
N SER A 68 -9.16 -3.61 3.99
CA SER A 68 -7.83 -4.28 4.05
C SER A 68 -7.28 -4.78 2.69
N LEU A 69 -8.00 -4.51 1.59
CA LEU A 69 -7.65 -4.94 0.25
C LEU A 69 -6.61 -4.00 -0.34
N SER A 70 -5.65 -4.56 -1.08
CA SER A 70 -4.82 -3.75 -1.97
C SER A 70 -5.69 -3.06 -3.03
N ARG A 71 -5.26 -1.89 -3.54
CA ARG A 71 -6.04 -1.16 -4.56
C ARG A 71 -6.37 -2.04 -5.75
N THR A 72 -5.43 -2.85 -6.23
CA THR A 72 -5.70 -3.75 -7.37
C THR A 72 -6.75 -4.81 -7.03
N GLN A 73 -6.72 -5.41 -5.83
CA GLN A 73 -7.77 -6.34 -5.40
C GLN A 73 -9.14 -5.65 -5.29
N PHE A 74 -9.17 -4.42 -4.78
CA PHE A 74 -10.38 -3.61 -4.75
C PHE A 74 -10.91 -3.31 -6.16
N LEU A 75 -10.04 -2.96 -7.11
CA LEU A 75 -10.43 -2.74 -8.50
C LEU A 75 -10.97 -4.03 -9.17
N VAL A 76 -10.35 -5.18 -8.91
CA VAL A 76 -10.86 -6.49 -9.37
C VAL A 76 -12.26 -6.74 -8.80
N ALA A 77 -12.47 -6.49 -7.51
CA ALA A 77 -13.78 -6.64 -6.88
C ALA A 77 -14.82 -5.66 -7.45
N ALA A 78 -14.45 -4.41 -7.69
CA ALA A 78 -15.32 -3.41 -8.32
C ALA A 78 -15.74 -3.82 -9.74
N GLN A 79 -14.82 -4.42 -10.51
CA GLN A 79 -15.12 -4.94 -11.84
C GLN A 79 -16.03 -6.17 -11.80
N ALA A 80 -15.87 -7.04 -10.80
CA ALA A 80 -16.80 -8.14 -10.57
C ALA A 80 -18.21 -7.63 -10.24
N ALA A 81 -18.31 -6.46 -9.59
CA ALA A 81 -19.55 -5.72 -9.38
C ALA A 81 -19.98 -4.84 -10.57
N THR A 82 -19.52 -5.18 -11.78
CA THR A 82 -19.87 -4.54 -13.07
C THR A 82 -19.51 -3.06 -13.21
N LEU A 83 -18.67 -2.51 -12.33
CA LEU A 83 -18.17 -1.14 -12.47
C LEU A 83 -17.07 -1.08 -13.55
N PRO A 84 -17.23 -0.26 -14.61
CA PRO A 84 -16.29 -0.23 -15.73
C PRO A 84 -14.95 0.41 -15.36
N CYS A 85 -14.96 1.36 -14.42
CA CYS A 85 -13.78 2.02 -13.88
C CYS A 85 -14.11 2.58 -12.49
N PHE A 86 -13.08 2.74 -11.66
CA PHE A 86 -13.24 3.32 -10.34
C PHE A 86 -12.73 4.76 -10.34
N PRO A 87 -13.58 5.75 -10.02
CA PRO A 87 -13.16 7.14 -9.95
C PRO A 87 -12.33 7.40 -8.69
N SER A 88 -11.28 8.21 -8.83
CA SER A 88 -10.54 8.76 -7.69
C SER A 88 -10.01 10.16 -8.00
N SER A 89 -9.54 10.86 -6.98
CA SER A 89 -8.96 12.20 -7.12
C SER A 89 -7.45 12.15 -6.88
N CYS A 90 -6.68 12.74 -7.79
CA CYS A 90 -5.24 12.85 -7.75
C CYS A 90 -4.83 14.25 -8.23
N SER A 91 -4.45 15.13 -7.30
CA SER A 91 -4.08 16.51 -7.60
C SER A 91 -2.89 16.61 -8.56
N SER A 92 -1.89 15.74 -8.43
CA SER A 92 -0.72 15.71 -9.33
C SER A 92 -1.05 15.31 -10.76
N ASP A 93 -2.12 14.55 -10.97
CA ASP A 93 -2.59 14.12 -12.30
C ASP A 93 -3.65 15.07 -12.87
N GLY A 94 -3.85 16.24 -12.24
CA GLY A 94 -4.80 17.27 -12.68
C GLY A 94 -6.23 17.07 -12.17
N GLY A 95 -6.43 16.24 -11.13
CA GLY A 95 -7.72 16.06 -10.45
C GLY A 95 -8.33 14.68 -10.67
N VAL A 96 -9.48 14.59 -11.34
CA VAL A 96 -10.23 13.32 -11.45
C VAL A 96 -9.53 12.32 -12.36
N VAL A 97 -9.32 11.11 -11.86
CA VAL A 97 -8.73 9.98 -12.56
C VAL A 97 -9.64 8.74 -12.47
N LEU A 98 -9.57 7.89 -13.50
CA LEU A 98 -10.36 6.66 -13.62
C LEU A 98 -9.43 5.46 -13.67
N ASP A 99 -9.53 4.56 -12.71
CA ASP A 99 -8.66 3.40 -12.58
C ASP A 99 -9.39 2.11 -13.00
N ARG A 100 -8.68 1.19 -13.65
CA ARG A 100 -9.23 -0.09 -14.13
C ARG A 100 -8.15 -1.18 -14.16
N VAL A 101 -8.52 -2.42 -13.88
CA VAL A 101 -7.68 -3.59 -14.21
C VAL A 101 -7.93 -3.96 -15.67
N LEU A 102 -6.88 -3.91 -16.48
CA LEU A 102 -6.93 -4.21 -17.91
C LEU A 102 -6.83 -5.71 -18.16
N VAL A 103 -5.89 -6.35 -17.48
CA VAL A 103 -5.61 -7.79 -17.61
C VAL A 103 -5.31 -8.34 -16.23
N GLN A 104 -5.82 -9.53 -15.93
CA GLN A 104 -5.44 -10.30 -14.76
C GLN A 104 -5.03 -11.69 -15.21
N GLY A 105 -3.91 -12.18 -14.68
CA GLY A 105 -3.36 -13.51 -14.95
C GLY A 105 -2.93 -14.20 -13.66
N GLY A 106 -2.88 -15.53 -13.70
CA GLY A 106 -2.60 -16.34 -12.53
C GLY A 106 -3.85 -16.57 -11.67
N LYS A 107 -4.23 -17.84 -11.53
CA LYS A 107 -5.30 -18.30 -10.63
C LYS A 107 -4.67 -19.20 -9.58
N GLY A 108 -4.27 -18.64 -8.45
CA GLY A 108 -3.81 -19.45 -7.32
C GLY A 108 -2.92 -18.72 -6.34
N GLU A 109 -2.46 -19.45 -5.31
CA GLU A 109 -1.57 -18.95 -4.27
C GLU A 109 -0.14 -18.68 -4.75
N HIS A 110 0.24 -19.24 -5.90
CA HIS A 110 1.61 -19.29 -6.40
C HIS A 110 1.97 -18.14 -7.33
N LEU A 111 1.04 -17.71 -8.17
CA LEU A 111 1.24 -16.60 -9.09
C LEU A 111 -0.06 -15.83 -9.22
N TRP A 112 0.05 -14.53 -9.02
CA TRP A 112 -0.97 -13.56 -9.34
C TRP A 112 -0.31 -12.39 -10.06
N ALA A 113 -0.87 -11.96 -11.19
CA ALA A 113 -0.40 -10.82 -11.93
C ALA A 113 -1.58 -9.99 -12.43
N ALA A 114 -1.42 -8.68 -12.46
CA ALA A 114 -2.43 -7.76 -12.94
C ALA A 114 -1.78 -6.57 -13.64
N LEU A 115 -2.32 -6.21 -14.80
CA LEU A 115 -2.06 -4.95 -15.47
C LEU A 115 -3.20 -4.00 -15.15
N THR A 116 -2.88 -2.87 -14.54
CA THR A 116 -3.81 -1.80 -14.21
C THR A 116 -3.52 -0.59 -15.08
N GLY A 117 -4.58 0.10 -15.48
CA GLY A 117 -4.53 1.34 -16.21
C GLY A 117 -5.27 2.44 -15.46
N ARG A 118 -4.80 3.67 -15.60
CA ARG A 118 -5.48 4.87 -15.14
C ARG A 118 -5.57 5.88 -16.26
N ALA A 119 -6.75 6.47 -16.40
CA ALA A 119 -7.02 7.55 -17.34
C ALA A 119 -7.25 8.87 -16.58
N LYS A 120 -6.55 9.93 -16.98
CA LYS A 120 -6.64 11.27 -16.37
C LYS A 120 -7.84 12.02 -16.95
N ALA A 121 -9.04 11.69 -16.47
CA ALA A 121 -10.30 12.19 -17.04
C ALA A 121 -10.36 13.73 -17.14
N GLN A 122 -9.91 14.45 -16.12
CA GLN A 122 -9.89 15.91 -16.14
C GLN A 122 -8.91 16.49 -17.18
N ARG A 123 -7.78 15.81 -17.42
CA ARG A 123 -6.84 16.21 -18.47
C ARG A 123 -7.44 15.98 -19.87
N ILE A 124 -8.09 14.83 -20.07
CA ILE A 124 -8.77 14.49 -21.32
C ILE A 124 -9.87 15.51 -21.63
N THR A 125 -10.70 15.87 -20.64
CA THR A 125 -11.77 16.86 -20.84
C THR A 125 -11.23 18.26 -21.12
N THR A 126 -10.10 18.63 -20.51
CA THR A 126 -9.43 19.91 -20.77
C THR A 126 -8.83 19.93 -22.19
N LYS A 127 -8.05 18.90 -22.58
CA LYS A 127 -7.49 18.78 -23.94
C LYS A 127 -8.59 18.70 -25.01
N ARG A 128 -9.73 18.07 -24.70
CA ARG A 128 -10.90 18.02 -25.59
C ARG A 128 -11.37 19.42 -25.99
N ARG A 129 -11.39 20.39 -25.06
CA ARG A 129 -11.85 21.77 -25.35
C ARG A 129 -10.98 22.46 -26.42
N HIS A 130 -9.70 22.12 -26.51
CA HIS A 130 -8.75 22.77 -27.42
C HIS A 130 -8.47 21.98 -28.71
N HIS A 131 -8.49 20.65 -28.65
CA HIS A 131 -8.01 19.80 -29.77
C HIS A 131 -9.00 18.73 -30.24
N GLY A 132 -10.21 18.71 -29.66
CA GLY A 132 -11.25 17.73 -29.97
C GLY A 132 -11.01 16.36 -29.32
N TRP A 133 -12.05 15.51 -29.35
CA TRP A 133 -12.05 14.21 -28.67
C TRP A 133 -10.99 13.22 -29.17
N LYS A 134 -10.82 13.10 -30.49
CA LYS A 134 -9.89 12.12 -31.08
C LYS A 134 -8.45 12.35 -30.61
N ARG A 135 -8.00 13.61 -30.62
CA ARG A 135 -6.65 13.99 -30.16
C ARG A 135 -6.50 13.89 -28.65
N ALA A 136 -7.55 14.22 -27.89
CA ALA A 136 -7.53 14.11 -26.43
C ALA A 136 -7.45 12.65 -25.94
N LEU A 137 -8.08 11.70 -26.65
CA LEU A 137 -8.02 10.28 -26.32
C LEU A 137 -6.78 9.57 -26.90
N ALA A 138 -6.23 10.06 -28.00
CA ALA A 138 -5.00 9.53 -28.57
C ALA A 138 -3.73 9.99 -27.81
N ASP A 139 -3.89 10.92 -26.87
CA ASP A 139 -2.78 11.47 -26.10
C ASP A 139 -2.24 10.47 -25.07
N PRO A 140 -1.01 9.96 -25.24
CA PRO A 140 -0.44 8.96 -24.32
C PRO A 140 -0.25 9.54 -22.91
N GLU A 141 -0.10 10.85 -22.78
CA GLU A 141 0.10 11.50 -21.47
C GLU A 141 -1.16 11.56 -20.60
N SER A 142 -2.30 11.19 -21.18
CA SER A 142 -3.57 11.05 -20.48
C SER A 142 -3.73 9.69 -19.80
N TYR A 143 -2.76 8.78 -19.97
CA TYR A 143 -2.81 7.43 -19.43
C TYR A 143 -1.59 7.09 -18.58
N THR A 144 -1.79 6.24 -17.59
CA THR A 144 -0.74 5.63 -16.77
C THR A 144 -0.98 4.14 -16.68
N LEU A 145 0.07 3.34 -16.76
CA LEU A 145 -0.01 1.88 -16.70
C LEU A 145 0.80 1.37 -15.52
N CYS A 146 0.30 0.33 -14.85
CA CYS A 146 1.02 -0.32 -13.78
C CYS A 146 0.83 -1.84 -13.86
N ALA A 147 1.93 -2.58 -14.00
CA ALA A 147 1.97 -4.02 -13.95
C ALA A 147 2.43 -4.47 -12.56
N ASN A 148 1.63 -5.29 -11.90
CA ASN A 148 1.93 -5.86 -10.58
C ASN A 148 1.92 -7.38 -10.68
N ALA A 149 2.91 -8.04 -10.08
CA ALA A 149 2.97 -9.47 -9.97
C ALA A 149 3.37 -9.91 -8.56
N ARG A 150 2.81 -11.02 -8.12
CA ARG A 150 3.09 -11.68 -6.85
C ARG A 150 3.35 -13.15 -7.11
N LEU A 151 4.55 -13.58 -6.75
CA LEU A 151 5.08 -14.92 -6.95
C LEU A 151 5.38 -15.55 -5.59
N ARG A 152 4.81 -16.72 -5.30
CA ARG A 152 5.11 -17.50 -4.11
C ARG A 152 5.86 -18.76 -4.52
N ALA A 153 7.19 -18.63 -4.58
CA ALA A 153 8.08 -19.68 -5.07
C ALA A 153 8.32 -20.82 -4.05
N ARG A 154 8.25 -20.52 -2.75
CA ARG A 154 8.44 -21.50 -1.65
C ARG A 154 7.46 -21.24 -0.51
N PRO A 155 7.16 -22.24 0.34
CA PRO A 155 6.46 -22.00 1.59
C PRO A 155 7.19 -20.93 2.41
N GLY A 156 6.51 -19.83 2.73
CA GLY A 156 7.09 -18.70 3.45
C GLY A 156 7.81 -17.66 2.58
N SER A 157 8.09 -17.91 1.29
CA SER A 157 8.69 -16.91 0.38
C SER A 157 7.66 -16.30 -0.55
N CYS A 158 7.62 -14.97 -0.61
CA CYS A 158 6.79 -14.20 -1.52
C CYS A 158 7.63 -13.11 -2.18
N LEU A 159 7.69 -13.13 -3.51
CA LEU A 159 8.25 -12.06 -4.32
C LEU A 159 7.10 -11.19 -4.86
N LYS A 160 7.22 -9.88 -4.73
CA LYS A 160 6.32 -8.89 -5.32
C LYS A 160 7.11 -8.08 -6.31
N LEU A 161 6.55 -7.86 -7.49
CA LEU A 161 7.13 -7.07 -8.56
C LEU A 161 6.09 -6.02 -8.94
N SER A 162 6.52 -4.77 -9.10
CA SER A 162 5.70 -3.71 -9.65
C SER A 162 6.47 -2.89 -10.67
N ALA A 163 5.81 -2.49 -11.74
CA ALA A 163 6.34 -1.58 -12.73
C ALA A 163 5.25 -0.57 -13.09
N GLU A 164 5.54 0.72 -12.96
CA GLU A 164 4.64 1.82 -13.27
C GLU A 164 5.24 2.66 -14.40
N LEU A 165 4.46 2.88 -15.46
CA LEU A 165 4.76 3.79 -16.55
C LEU A 165 3.85 5.01 -16.39
N GLN A 166 4.45 6.14 -16.04
CA GLN A 166 3.76 7.42 -15.89
C GLN A 166 4.32 8.42 -16.91
N PRO A 167 3.47 9.20 -17.60
CA PRO A 167 3.94 10.29 -18.44
C PRO A 167 4.52 11.39 -17.56
N ARG A 168 5.59 12.05 -18.00
CA ARG A 168 6.20 13.15 -17.27
C ARG A 168 5.18 14.24 -16.97
N ASN A 169 5.29 14.82 -15.76
CA ASN A 169 4.44 15.92 -15.38
C ASN A 169 4.93 17.20 -16.06
N ALA A 170 4.01 18.07 -16.47
CA ALA A 170 4.32 19.36 -17.10
C ALA A 170 5.26 20.25 -16.23
N SER A 171 5.27 20.05 -14.92
CA SER A 171 6.20 20.71 -13.98
C SER A 171 7.67 20.32 -14.20
N GLU A 172 7.92 19.07 -14.60
CA GLU A 172 9.25 18.57 -14.93
C GLU A 172 9.66 18.94 -16.38
N GLU A 173 8.68 19.23 -17.24
CA GLU A 173 8.93 19.68 -18.62
C GLU A 173 9.43 21.12 -18.69
N VAL A 174 8.97 22.02 -17.82
CA VAL A 174 9.46 23.42 -17.81
C VAL A 174 10.95 23.50 -17.44
N GLN A 175 11.44 22.58 -16.59
CA GLN A 175 12.86 22.50 -16.23
C GLN A 175 13.75 21.83 -17.29
N GLN A 176 13.18 21.02 -18.21
CA GLN A 176 13.97 20.28 -19.21
C GLN A 176 13.75 20.72 -20.65
N GLN A 177 12.71 21.53 -20.94
CA GLN A 177 12.51 22.11 -22.27
C GLN A 177 13.57 23.14 -22.66
N GLN A 178 14.39 23.62 -21.71
CA GLN A 178 15.60 24.40 -22.02
C GLN A 178 16.78 23.53 -22.47
N ALA A 179 16.73 22.20 -22.29
CA ALA A 179 17.86 21.31 -22.57
C ALA A 179 17.73 20.44 -23.83
N SER A 180 16.57 20.36 -24.50
CA SER A 180 16.43 19.50 -25.70
C SER A 180 15.33 19.96 -26.65
N GLN A 181 15.64 20.98 -27.46
CA GLN A 181 14.99 21.21 -28.75
C GLN A 181 15.62 20.32 -29.83
N ALA A 182 15.21 19.06 -29.92
CA ALA A 182 15.36 18.27 -31.14
C ALA A 182 14.42 17.05 -31.13
N ASP A 183 13.81 16.80 -32.29
CA ASP A 183 13.03 15.61 -32.67
C ASP A 183 11.59 15.45 -32.18
N LEU A 184 10.68 16.00 -33.00
CA LEU A 184 9.31 15.51 -33.17
C LEU A 184 9.31 14.24 -34.02
N GLY A 185 9.20 13.09 -33.36
CA GLY A 185 8.78 11.83 -33.98
C GLY A 185 7.78 11.11 -33.09
N GLN A 186 6.55 10.90 -33.57
CA GLN A 186 5.49 10.12 -32.90
C GLN A 186 5.77 8.61 -32.96
N SER A 187 6.92 8.17 -32.48
CA SER A 187 7.24 6.75 -32.31
C SER A 187 6.93 6.32 -30.88
N ILE A 188 6.59 5.04 -30.67
CA ILE A 188 6.48 4.41 -29.34
C ILE A 188 7.75 4.67 -28.51
N ALA A 189 8.90 4.72 -29.17
CA ALA A 189 10.18 5.09 -28.53
C ALA A 189 10.20 6.55 -28.04
N GLY A 190 9.54 7.48 -28.74
CA GLY A 190 9.40 8.88 -28.32
C GLY A 190 8.47 9.05 -27.11
N VAL A 191 7.42 8.23 -27.01
CA VAL A 191 6.53 8.18 -25.83
C VAL A 191 7.26 7.61 -24.62
N LEU A 192 8.07 6.56 -24.80
CA LEU A 192 8.93 6.02 -23.74
C LEU A 192 9.99 7.04 -23.28
N ARG A 193 10.54 7.85 -24.18
CA ARG A 193 11.47 8.95 -23.83
C ARG A 193 10.82 10.06 -22.98
N ARG A 194 9.50 10.25 -23.10
CA ARG A 194 8.73 11.26 -22.33
C ARG A 194 8.04 10.68 -21.09
N SER A 195 8.27 9.41 -20.78
CA SER A 195 7.63 8.71 -19.67
C SER A 195 8.65 8.35 -18.59
N THR A 196 8.27 8.52 -17.32
CA THR A 196 9.03 8.00 -16.19
C THR A 196 8.64 6.55 -15.95
N VAL A 197 9.60 5.64 -16.08
CA VAL A 197 9.45 4.24 -15.66
C VAL A 197 9.87 4.12 -14.21
N ARG A 198 9.00 3.56 -13.38
CA ARG A 198 9.31 3.12 -12.03
C ARG A 198 9.20 1.62 -11.96
N ALA A 199 10.09 1.00 -11.22
CA ALA A 199 10.04 -0.43 -10.98
C ALA A 199 10.41 -0.72 -9.54
N SER A 200 9.77 -1.70 -8.92
CA SER A 200 10.20 -2.23 -7.63
C SER A 200 10.04 -3.74 -7.55
N SER A 201 10.90 -4.33 -6.75
CA SER A 201 10.91 -5.75 -6.45
C SER A 201 11.08 -5.90 -4.94
N GLN A 202 10.23 -6.70 -4.31
CA GLN A 202 10.27 -6.99 -2.89
C GLN A 202 10.17 -8.49 -2.65
N LEU A 203 11.21 -9.07 -2.06
CA LEU A 203 11.23 -10.43 -1.55
C LEU A 203 10.91 -10.41 -0.06
N GLN A 204 9.93 -11.21 0.36
CA GLN A 204 9.58 -11.47 1.74
C GLN A 204 9.79 -12.96 2.01
N HIS A 205 10.56 -13.30 3.03
CA HIS A 205 10.79 -14.69 3.44
C HIS A 205 10.55 -14.85 4.93
N ARG A 206 9.61 -15.72 5.28
CA ARG A 206 9.25 -16.03 6.65
C ARG A 206 10.20 -17.08 7.23
N LEU A 207 10.90 -16.71 8.29
CA LEU A 207 11.67 -17.58 9.16
C LEU A 207 10.82 -18.01 10.36
N ARG A 208 11.36 -18.86 11.25
CA ARG A 208 10.62 -19.38 12.42
C ARG A 208 10.14 -18.28 13.38
N HIS A 209 10.99 -17.29 13.65
CA HIS A 209 10.72 -16.20 14.60
C HIS A 209 10.95 -14.80 14.01
N ALA A 210 11.22 -14.71 12.71
CA ALA A 210 11.57 -13.48 12.03
C ALA A 210 11.04 -13.50 10.58
N GLU A 211 10.96 -12.33 9.96
CA GLU A 211 10.63 -12.15 8.56
C GLU A 211 11.77 -11.35 7.93
N LEU A 212 12.40 -11.93 6.91
CA LEU A 212 13.39 -11.26 6.09
C LEU A 212 12.66 -10.54 4.94
N ARG A 213 12.95 -9.26 4.76
CA ARG A 213 12.43 -8.44 3.68
C ARG A 213 13.59 -7.83 2.93
N ALA A 214 13.74 -8.18 1.66
CA ALA A 214 14.69 -7.53 0.76
C ALA A 214 13.91 -6.81 -0.33
N GLY A 215 14.38 -5.64 -0.76
CA GLY A 215 13.73 -4.92 -1.84
C GLY A 215 14.69 -4.03 -2.60
N VAL A 216 14.40 -3.84 -3.89
CA VAL A 216 15.12 -2.92 -4.78
C VAL A 216 14.08 -2.13 -5.55
N ALA A 217 14.28 -0.83 -5.69
CA ALA A 217 13.41 0.02 -6.48
C ALA A 217 14.20 1.00 -7.35
N TYR A 218 13.67 1.25 -8.53
CA TYR A 218 14.17 2.20 -9.52
C TYR A 218 13.16 3.33 -9.68
N ASN A 219 13.67 4.57 -9.68
CA ASN A 219 12.87 5.80 -9.65
C ASN A 219 11.80 5.79 -8.54
N GLN A 220 12.21 5.41 -7.34
CA GLN A 220 11.32 5.29 -6.20
C GLN A 220 10.79 6.65 -5.74
N ARG A 221 9.47 6.74 -5.52
CA ARG A 221 8.89 7.94 -4.91
C ARG A 221 9.12 7.97 -3.41
N LEU A 222 9.71 9.05 -2.94
CA LEU A 222 9.85 9.41 -1.54
C LEU A 222 8.81 10.48 -1.19
N GLN A 223 7.98 10.22 -0.18
CA GLN A 223 7.06 11.18 0.40
C GLN A 223 7.75 11.93 1.54
N HIS A 224 7.70 13.27 1.49
CA HIS A 224 8.20 14.17 2.52
C HIS A 224 7.10 15.19 2.89
N CYS A 225 7.30 15.96 3.97
CA CYS A 225 6.29 16.90 4.47
C CYS A 225 5.87 17.98 3.46
N LYS A 226 6.73 18.27 2.47
CA LYS A 226 6.51 19.30 1.44
C LYS A 226 6.05 18.73 0.09
N GLY A 227 5.91 17.41 -0.06
CA GLY A 227 5.55 16.80 -1.35
C GLY A 227 6.19 15.43 -1.60
N TYR A 228 6.53 15.19 -2.87
CA TYR A 228 7.17 13.96 -3.33
C TYR A 228 8.46 14.27 -4.07
N SER A 229 9.48 13.45 -3.83
CA SER A 229 10.72 13.43 -4.60
C SER A 229 10.95 12.04 -5.21
N THR A 230 11.81 11.97 -6.23
CA THR A 230 12.16 10.70 -6.88
C THR A 230 13.60 10.35 -6.55
N VAL A 231 13.82 9.15 -6.02
CA VAL A 231 15.14 8.58 -5.76
C VAL A 231 15.47 7.57 -6.86
N PRO A 232 16.53 7.80 -7.67
CA PRO A 232 16.89 6.95 -8.80
C PRO A 232 17.01 5.46 -8.47
N LEU A 233 17.68 5.11 -7.38
CA LEU A 233 17.88 3.72 -6.99
C LEU A 233 17.85 3.58 -5.47
N THR A 234 17.09 2.61 -4.99
CA THR A 234 17.12 2.21 -3.59
C THR A 234 17.21 0.70 -3.46
N SER A 235 17.88 0.25 -2.42
CA SER A 235 17.89 -1.14 -2.00
C SER A 235 17.78 -1.24 -0.49
N SER A 236 17.11 -2.28 0.00
CA SER A 236 16.89 -2.48 1.43
C SER A 236 16.89 -3.95 1.78
N ILE A 237 17.40 -4.28 2.97
CA ILE A 237 17.34 -5.61 3.56
C ILE A 237 17.04 -5.43 5.04
N ASP A 238 15.87 -5.90 5.48
CA ASP A 238 15.37 -5.78 6.84
C ASP A 238 15.03 -7.17 7.40
N LEU A 239 15.33 -7.38 8.67
CA LEU A 239 14.85 -8.49 9.48
C LEU A 239 13.89 -7.93 10.52
N CYS A 240 12.64 -8.42 10.57
CA CYS A 240 11.63 -7.93 11.50
C CYS A 240 10.83 -9.04 12.16
N THR A 241 10.19 -8.75 13.30
CA THR A 241 9.20 -9.65 13.90
C THR A 241 8.04 -9.87 12.92
N PRO A 242 7.62 -11.12 12.65
CA PRO A 242 6.52 -11.37 11.73
C PRO A 242 5.21 -10.81 12.29
N HIS A 243 4.41 -10.18 11.44
CA HIS A 243 3.17 -9.50 11.86
C HIS A 243 2.14 -10.43 12.54
N GLN A 244 2.23 -11.74 12.29
CA GLN A 244 1.34 -12.76 12.84
C GLN A 244 1.76 -13.29 14.21
N LEU A 245 2.99 -13.02 14.63
CA LEU A 245 3.48 -13.40 15.95
C LEU A 245 3.10 -12.28 16.93
N SER A 246 2.14 -12.56 17.81
CA SER A 246 1.76 -11.68 18.91
C SER A 246 2.79 -11.81 20.05
N THR A 247 4.04 -11.46 19.77
CA THR A 247 5.10 -11.41 20.79
C THR A 247 5.14 -10.02 21.43
N PRO A 248 5.36 -9.93 22.75
CA PRO A 248 5.48 -8.64 23.43
C PRO A 248 6.71 -7.85 22.97
N LEU A 249 7.74 -8.54 22.47
CA LEU A 249 8.89 -7.92 21.82
C LEU A 249 8.68 -7.86 20.31
N GLN A 250 8.74 -6.65 19.77
CA GLN A 250 8.79 -6.39 18.33
C GLN A 250 10.12 -5.74 17.99
N PHE A 251 10.75 -6.21 16.92
CA PHE A 251 12.02 -5.67 16.47
C PHE A 251 12.03 -5.50 14.95
N ARG A 252 12.88 -4.58 14.50
CA ARG A 252 13.26 -4.43 13.10
C ARG A 252 14.70 -3.96 13.04
N ALA A 253 15.52 -4.62 12.24
CA ALA A 253 16.90 -4.24 12.00
C ALA A 253 17.22 -4.43 10.52
N GLY A 254 17.96 -3.53 9.91
CA GLY A 254 18.23 -3.61 8.48
C GLY A 254 19.21 -2.57 7.95
N LEU A 255 19.49 -2.73 6.66
CA LEU A 255 20.33 -1.86 5.86
C LEU A 255 19.48 -1.25 4.76
N TYR A 256 19.65 0.05 4.54
CA TYR A 256 19.02 0.79 3.46
C TYR A 256 20.10 1.53 2.69
N HIS A 257 20.06 1.40 1.37
CA HIS A 257 20.94 2.12 0.47
C HIS A 257 20.09 2.95 -0.48
N ALA A 258 20.44 4.22 -0.65
CA ALA A 258 19.80 5.13 -1.58
C ALA A 258 20.86 5.88 -2.39
N THR A 259 20.62 5.98 -3.69
CA THR A 259 21.41 6.80 -4.61
C THR A 259 20.54 7.96 -5.05
N ALA A 260 20.93 9.18 -4.68
CA ALA A 260 20.21 10.41 -4.97
C ALA A 260 21.19 11.45 -5.55
N PRO A 261 20.74 12.40 -6.39
CA PRO A 261 21.60 13.50 -6.81
C PRO A 261 22.14 14.25 -5.58
N ALA A 262 23.44 14.55 -5.59
CA ALA A 262 24.01 15.51 -4.64
C ALA A 262 23.23 16.82 -4.76
N GLU A 263 23.01 17.50 -3.64
CA GLU A 263 22.18 18.70 -3.52
C GLU A 263 22.28 19.57 -4.78
N LEU A 264 21.13 19.93 -5.36
CA LEU A 264 21.06 20.93 -6.41
C LEU A 264 21.73 22.18 -5.86
N ASN A 265 22.95 22.47 -6.30
CA ASN A 265 23.53 23.79 -6.12
C ASN A 265 22.49 24.77 -6.65
N ALA A 266 22.00 25.66 -5.80
CA ALA A 266 21.02 26.65 -6.18
C ALA A 266 21.61 27.51 -7.32
N GLY A 267 21.28 27.17 -8.56
CA GLY A 267 21.79 27.84 -9.76
C GLY A 267 22.24 26.94 -10.91
N GLU A 268 22.37 25.61 -10.75
CA GLU A 268 22.74 24.72 -11.85
C GLU A 268 21.57 23.82 -12.29
N ASP A 269 21.16 23.96 -13.56
CA ASP A 269 20.09 23.17 -14.20
C ASP A 269 20.49 21.73 -14.56
N SER A 270 21.70 21.33 -14.23
CA SER A 270 22.19 19.96 -14.46
C SER A 270 22.02 19.12 -13.19
N PRO A 271 21.47 17.89 -13.29
CA PRO A 271 21.41 17.00 -12.14
C PRO A 271 22.83 16.76 -11.64
N GLY A 272 23.10 17.18 -10.41
CA GLY A 272 24.41 17.00 -9.78
C GLY A 272 24.84 15.52 -9.73
N PRO A 273 26.13 15.25 -9.46
CA PRO A 273 26.63 13.89 -9.40
C PRO A 273 25.82 13.04 -8.42
N LEU A 274 25.51 11.80 -8.82
CA LEU A 274 24.77 10.87 -7.96
C LEU A 274 25.62 10.52 -6.73
N ARG A 275 25.05 10.74 -5.55
CA ARG A 275 25.63 10.35 -4.27
C ARG A 275 24.88 9.14 -3.70
N SER A 276 25.66 8.13 -3.34
CA SER A 276 25.15 6.96 -2.64
C SER A 276 25.28 7.15 -1.14
N SER A 277 24.26 6.72 -0.41
CA SER A 277 24.18 6.76 1.05
C SER A 277 23.72 5.39 1.56
N VAL A 278 24.36 4.90 2.61
CA VAL A 278 24.02 3.63 3.26
C VAL A 278 23.70 3.92 4.72
N HIS A 279 22.53 3.46 5.14
CA HIS A 279 21.98 3.67 6.48
C HIS A 279 21.73 2.32 7.14
N MET A 280 22.39 2.08 8.26
CA MET A 280 22.06 0.99 9.18
C MET A 280 20.98 1.46 10.15
N GLN A 281 19.91 0.68 10.28
CA GLN A 281 18.72 1.06 11.05
C GLN A 281 18.30 -0.10 11.95
N GLY A 282 17.88 0.23 13.16
CA GLY A 282 17.47 -0.74 14.16
C GLY A 282 16.50 -0.12 15.15
N GLY A 283 15.48 -0.88 15.52
CA GLY A 283 14.44 -0.44 16.45
C GLY A 283 13.80 -1.62 17.16
N LEU A 284 13.47 -1.42 18.42
CA LEU A 284 12.84 -2.38 19.31
C LEU A 284 11.66 -1.71 19.98
N ALA A 285 10.51 -2.38 20.02
CA ALA A 285 9.34 -1.97 20.76
C ALA A 285 8.94 -3.10 21.71
N LEU A 286 8.72 -2.74 22.96
CA LEU A 286 8.14 -3.62 23.97
C LEU A 286 6.68 -3.24 24.14
N GLN A 287 5.81 -4.16 23.77
CA GLN A 287 4.38 -4.08 23.99
C GLN A 287 4.00 -4.97 25.15
N GLY A 288 3.41 -4.38 26.18
CA GLY A 288 2.85 -5.08 27.32
C GLY A 288 1.45 -4.58 27.59
N GLU A 289 0.56 -5.48 28.00
CA GLU A 289 -0.75 -5.12 28.49
C GLU A 289 -0.78 -5.32 30.01
N ARG A 290 -1.30 -4.33 30.73
CA ARG A 290 -1.70 -4.48 32.12
C ARG A 290 -3.17 -4.14 32.25
N ASN A 291 -3.95 -5.10 32.70
CA ASN A 291 -5.34 -4.85 33.06
C ASN A 291 -5.36 -4.06 34.37
N LEU A 292 -5.65 -2.75 34.29
CA LEU A 292 -5.75 -1.88 35.46
C LEU A 292 -6.96 -2.24 36.34
N TRP A 293 -7.99 -2.83 35.75
CA TRP A 293 -9.15 -3.31 36.48
C TRP A 293 -9.68 -4.59 35.82
N SER A 294 -9.88 -5.63 36.62
CA SER A 294 -10.70 -6.77 36.23
C SER A 294 -11.92 -6.75 37.12
N GLY A 295 -13.12 -6.79 36.51
CA GLY A 295 -14.37 -6.79 37.28
C GLY A 295 -14.35 -7.89 38.35
N ASN A 296 -14.89 -7.56 39.52
CA ASN A 296 -14.77 -8.36 40.75
C ASN A 296 -14.86 -9.87 40.46
N PRO A 297 -13.78 -10.66 40.70
CA PRO A 297 -13.76 -12.09 40.39
C PRO A 297 -14.88 -12.86 41.12
N ALA A 298 -15.38 -12.33 42.24
CA ALA A 298 -16.54 -12.88 42.94
C ALA A 298 -17.82 -12.84 42.08
N ALA A 299 -18.04 -11.77 41.31
CA ALA A 299 -19.23 -11.64 40.46
C ALA A 299 -19.23 -12.66 39.29
N ARG A 300 -18.05 -13.01 38.77
CA ARG A 300 -17.90 -14.08 37.75
C ARG A 300 -18.20 -15.46 38.35
N ARG A 301 -17.72 -15.75 39.56
CA ARG A 301 -18.01 -17.01 40.26
C ARG A 301 -19.49 -17.14 40.57
N VAL A 302 -20.14 -16.06 41.02
CA VAL A 302 -21.60 -16.05 41.28
C VAL A 302 -22.41 -16.29 40.01
N LYS A 303 -22.01 -15.71 38.86
CA LYS A 303 -22.68 -15.99 37.57
C LYS A 303 -22.52 -17.45 37.14
N LEU A 304 -21.31 -18.01 37.23
CA LEU A 304 -21.05 -19.41 36.86
C LEU A 304 -21.82 -20.38 37.77
N TYR A 305 -21.89 -20.08 39.07
CA TYR A 305 -22.64 -20.88 40.04
C TYR A 305 -24.15 -20.85 39.75
N LYS A 306 -24.72 -19.66 39.50
CA LYS A 306 -26.14 -19.52 39.09
C LYS A 306 -26.44 -20.27 37.79
N GLN A 307 -25.49 -20.27 36.84
CA GLN A 307 -25.65 -20.97 35.56
C GLN A 307 -25.57 -22.50 35.72
N GLN A 308 -24.74 -23.00 36.64
CA GLN A 308 -24.73 -24.42 37.01
C GLN A 308 -26.03 -24.84 37.70
N GLN A 309 -26.54 -24.05 38.65
CA GLN A 309 -27.82 -24.34 39.30
C GLN A 309 -28.98 -24.39 38.30
N GLN A 310 -29.05 -23.45 37.35
CA GLN A 310 -30.06 -23.47 36.30
C GLN A 310 -29.98 -24.72 35.41
N ARG A 311 -28.76 -25.18 35.07
CA ARG A 311 -28.58 -26.43 34.30
C ARG A 311 -29.05 -27.66 35.08
N GLN A 312 -28.76 -27.72 36.38
CA GLN A 312 -29.21 -28.82 37.23
C GLN A 312 -30.74 -28.85 37.36
N GLN A 313 -31.38 -27.68 37.53
CA GLN A 313 -32.83 -27.58 37.59
C GLN A 313 -33.49 -27.98 36.25
N GLN A 314 -32.91 -27.59 35.12
CA GLN A 314 -33.41 -28.01 33.80
C GLN A 314 -33.27 -29.53 33.58
N GLN A 315 -32.21 -30.15 34.09
CA GLN A 315 -32.03 -31.61 34.01
C GLN A 315 -33.04 -32.36 34.88
N GLN A 316 -33.39 -31.84 36.05
CA GLN A 316 -34.39 -32.43 36.93
C GLN A 316 -35.82 -32.32 36.39
N GLN A 317 -36.13 -31.27 35.61
CA GLN A 317 -37.45 -31.12 34.98
C GLN A 317 -37.65 -31.98 33.73
N GLN A 318 -36.58 -32.59 33.21
CA GLN A 318 -36.62 -33.48 32.03
C GLN A 318 -36.69 -34.97 32.40
N GLN A 319 -36.63 -35.30 33.69
CA GLN A 319 -36.85 -36.65 34.23
C GLN A 319 -38.27 -36.76 34.79
#